data_AF-A0A2X1CH43-F1
#
_entry.id   AF-A0A2X1CH43-F1
#
_cell.length_a   1.000
_cell.length_b   1.000
_cell.length_c   1.000
_cell.angle_alpha   90.00
_cell.angle_beta   90.00
_cell.angle_gamma   90.00
#
_symmetry.space_group_name_H-M   'P 1'
#
loop_
_entity.id
_entity.type
_entity.pdbx_description
1 polymer ?
#
loop_
_entity_poly.entity_id
_entity_poly.type
_entity_poly.pdbx_seq_one_letter_code
_entity_poly.pdbx_strand_id
1 'polypeptide(L)'
;MADGSHAFDIAAEVPQGLSYCSDEFAGLTRRRAGKGWSYRDAKGKTVTDAKTLARIRALAIPPAWTDVWICPKANGHIQATGRDVKGRKQYRYHNDWSTARSENKFDKLPAFSRNLPKLREKVEHDLALRGICRDKVLATAVRLLEITLIRVGNSIYAKQNRSYGLTTLHKRHIDVDGAALTFEFRGKSGKDHSVSVKDRRLAKVVRQLEGLPGQQLFKYRAADGALCPVDSDDVNAYPHRLPRVLCPPQGLRPVRKR
;
A
#
# COMPACT_ATOMS: atom_id res chain seq x y z
N MET A 1 15.31 -19.17 8.53
CA MET A 1 13.87 -19.08 8.22
C MET A 1 13.20 -18.68 9.52
N ALA A 2 13.10 -17.39 9.77
CA ALA A 2 12.40 -16.83 10.93
C ALA A 2 11.30 -15.97 10.35
N ASP A 3 10.08 -16.37 10.60
CA ASP A 3 8.85 -15.71 10.21
C ASP A 3 8.80 -14.34 10.88
N GLY A 4 8.75 -13.28 10.07
CA GLY A 4 8.56 -11.90 10.51
C GLY A 4 7.14 -11.64 11.04
N SER A 5 6.58 -12.58 11.80
CA SER A 5 5.33 -12.44 12.53
C SER A 5 5.60 -11.60 13.79
N HIS A 6 5.85 -10.31 13.62
CA HIS A 6 5.48 -9.38 14.68
C HIS A 6 3.96 -9.50 14.82
N ALA A 7 3.53 -10.29 15.80
CA ALA A 7 2.17 -10.29 16.30
C ALA A 7 1.82 -8.84 16.64
N PHE A 8 1.08 -8.19 15.76
CA PHE A 8 0.51 -6.87 16.02
C PHE A 8 -0.48 -7.07 17.16
N ASP A 9 -0.26 -6.40 18.30
CA ASP A 9 -1.22 -6.37 19.40
C ASP A 9 -2.50 -5.64 18.95
N ILE A 10 -3.45 -6.40 18.39
CA ILE A 10 -4.76 -5.93 17.90
C ILE A 10 -5.56 -5.27 19.03
N ALA A 11 -5.30 -5.64 20.29
CA ALA A 11 -5.99 -5.12 21.46
C ALA A 11 -5.71 -3.63 21.73
N ALA A 12 -4.58 -3.08 21.29
CA ALA A 12 -4.17 -1.70 21.59
C ALA A 12 -4.77 -0.63 20.65
N GLU A 13 -5.46 -1.02 19.57
CA GLU A 13 -5.96 -0.08 18.54
C GLU A 13 -7.48 0.14 18.55
N VAL A 14 -8.25 -0.52 19.43
CA VAL A 14 -9.71 -0.35 19.48
C VAL A 14 -10.09 0.77 20.46
N PRO A 15 -10.75 1.86 20.00
CA PRO A 15 -11.20 2.95 20.86
C PRO A 15 -12.04 2.44 22.02
N GLN A 16 -11.92 3.10 23.18
CA GLN A 16 -12.68 2.75 24.38
C GLN A 16 -14.19 2.68 24.07
N GLY A 17 -14.83 1.57 24.45
CA GLY A 17 -16.26 1.33 24.18
C GLY A 17 -16.55 0.57 22.89
N LEU A 18 -15.58 0.43 21.99
CA LEU A 18 -15.70 -0.43 20.80
C LEU A 18 -15.11 -1.82 21.04
N SER A 19 -15.56 -2.77 20.23
CA SER A 19 -15.09 -4.15 20.23
C SER A 19 -14.55 -4.57 18.86
N TYR A 20 -13.48 -5.37 18.88
CA TYR A 20 -12.99 -6.01 17.67
C TYR A 20 -14.03 -7.01 17.15
N CYS A 21 -14.34 -6.96 15.86
CA CYS A 21 -15.33 -7.78 15.17
C CYS A 21 -14.85 -8.02 13.72
N SER A 22 -14.97 -9.25 13.24
CA SER A 22 -14.57 -9.69 11.90
C SER A 22 -15.73 -10.44 11.25
N ASP A 23 -15.80 -10.43 9.92
CA ASP A 23 -16.77 -11.22 9.15
C ASP A 23 -16.44 -12.71 9.07
N GLU A 24 -15.32 -13.12 9.67
CA GLU A 24 -15.01 -14.52 10.00
C GLU A 24 -15.91 -15.07 11.11
N PHE A 25 -16.53 -14.20 11.92
CA PHE A 25 -17.48 -14.60 12.95
C PHE A 25 -18.92 -14.57 12.44
N ALA A 26 -19.77 -15.37 13.07
CA ALA A 26 -21.20 -15.40 12.80
C ALA A 26 -21.83 -13.99 12.92
N GLY A 27 -22.58 -13.58 11.91
CA GLY A 27 -23.24 -12.27 11.87
C GLY A 27 -24.58 -12.32 11.13
N LEU A 28 -25.13 -11.13 10.87
CA LEU A 28 -26.38 -11.01 10.13
C LEU A 28 -26.10 -11.00 8.63
N THR A 29 -26.97 -11.63 7.85
CA THR A 29 -26.88 -11.66 6.38
C THR A 29 -28.03 -10.91 5.75
N ARG A 30 -27.77 -10.31 4.57
CA ARG A 30 -28.78 -9.59 3.79
C ARG A 30 -29.28 -10.46 2.64
N ARG A 31 -30.60 -10.57 2.47
CA ARG A 31 -31.25 -11.27 1.34
C ARG A 31 -32.30 -10.40 0.68
N ARG A 32 -32.45 -10.53 -0.65
CA ARG A 32 -33.49 -9.84 -1.40
C ARG A 32 -34.87 -10.32 -0.95
N ALA A 33 -35.82 -9.39 -0.76
CA ALA A 33 -37.21 -9.72 -0.42
C ALA A 33 -38.15 -8.73 -1.11
N GLY A 34 -38.82 -9.17 -2.18
CA GLY A 34 -39.66 -8.31 -3.02
C GLY A 34 -38.89 -7.08 -3.52
N LYS A 35 -39.42 -5.89 -3.24
CA LYS A 35 -38.81 -4.59 -3.60
C LYS A 35 -37.69 -4.14 -2.64
N GLY A 36 -37.43 -4.88 -1.55
CA GLY A 36 -36.52 -4.48 -0.49
C GLY A 36 -35.56 -5.59 -0.05
N TRP A 37 -35.11 -5.48 1.20
CA TRP A 37 -34.14 -6.37 1.84
C TRP A 37 -34.73 -6.99 3.10
N SER A 38 -34.46 -8.28 3.30
CA SER A 38 -34.66 -9.00 4.56
C SER A 38 -33.30 -9.32 5.18
N TYR A 39 -33.25 -9.39 6.51
CA TYR A 39 -32.04 -9.69 7.24
C TYR A 39 -32.25 -10.97 8.05
N ARG A 40 -31.23 -11.83 8.08
CA ARG A 40 -31.24 -13.08 8.83
C ARG A 40 -30.12 -13.11 9.84
N ASP A 41 -30.39 -13.66 11.01
CA ASP A 41 -29.35 -13.92 12.01
C ASP A 41 -28.47 -15.10 11.62
N ALA A 42 -27.48 -15.40 12.47
CA ALA A 42 -26.55 -16.53 12.29
C ALA A 42 -27.25 -17.90 12.24
N LYS A 43 -28.45 -18.02 12.81
CA LYS A 43 -29.28 -19.23 12.80
C LYS A 43 -30.25 -19.26 11.62
N GLY A 44 -30.20 -18.26 10.74
CA GLY A 44 -31.08 -18.12 9.59
C GLY A 44 -32.46 -17.54 9.90
N LYS A 45 -32.75 -17.16 11.16
CA LYS A 45 -34.04 -16.59 11.56
C LYS A 45 -34.13 -15.14 11.09
N THR A 46 -35.31 -14.73 10.64
CA THR A 46 -35.58 -13.35 10.22
C THR A 46 -35.40 -12.39 11.39
N VAL A 47 -34.62 -11.33 11.18
CA VAL A 47 -34.42 -10.25 12.15
C VAL A 47 -35.63 -9.30 12.09
N THR A 48 -36.38 -9.21 13.18
CA THR A 48 -37.56 -8.34 13.31
C THR A 48 -37.38 -7.21 14.32
N ASP A 49 -36.31 -7.24 15.10
CA ASP A 49 -36.01 -6.21 16.11
C ASP A 49 -35.86 -4.83 15.46
N ALA A 50 -36.72 -3.89 15.86
CA ALA A 50 -36.79 -2.56 15.28
C ALA A 50 -35.49 -1.77 15.46
N LYS A 51 -34.83 -1.91 16.61
CA LYS A 51 -33.57 -1.21 16.93
C LYS A 51 -32.44 -1.69 16.02
N THR A 52 -32.31 -3.00 15.86
CA THR A 52 -31.34 -3.61 14.94
C THR A 52 -31.61 -3.19 13.50
N LEU A 53 -32.86 -3.23 13.03
CA LEU A 53 -33.21 -2.82 11.68
C LEU A 53 -32.93 -1.34 11.41
N ALA A 54 -33.20 -0.45 12.38
CA ALA A 54 -32.88 0.97 12.27
C ALA A 54 -31.36 1.19 12.12
N ARG A 55 -30.54 0.51 12.94
CA ARG A 55 -29.08 0.55 12.83
C ARG A 55 -28.61 0.11 11.45
N ILE A 56 -29.10 -1.03 10.95
CA ILE A 56 -28.70 -1.56 9.64
C ILE A 56 -29.03 -0.56 8.51
N ARG A 57 -30.19 0.10 8.57
CA ARG A 57 -30.56 1.13 7.59
C ARG A 57 -29.61 2.33 7.64
N ALA A 58 -29.22 2.77 8.84
CA ALA A 58 -28.27 3.86 9.02
C ALA A 58 -26.87 3.57 8.45
N LEU A 59 -26.48 2.29 8.32
CA LEU A 59 -25.20 1.92 7.67
C LEU A 59 -25.15 2.22 6.17
N ALA A 60 -26.30 2.49 5.54
CA ALA A 60 -26.43 2.80 4.11
C ALA A 60 -25.61 1.82 3.23
N ILE A 61 -25.81 0.52 3.45
CA ILE A 61 -25.10 -0.54 2.72
C ILE A 61 -25.60 -0.53 1.27
N PRO A 62 -24.73 -0.25 0.28
CA PRO A 62 -25.17 -0.11 -1.12
C PRO A 62 -25.93 -1.35 -1.59
N PRO A 63 -27.04 -1.18 -2.35
CA PRO A 63 -27.87 -2.30 -2.78
C PRO A 63 -27.15 -3.23 -3.77
N ALA A 64 -26.15 -2.73 -4.47
CA ALA A 64 -25.34 -3.51 -5.40
C ALA A 64 -24.31 -4.42 -4.71
N TRP A 65 -24.11 -4.32 -3.39
CA TRP A 65 -23.16 -5.21 -2.69
C TRP A 65 -23.70 -6.63 -2.56
N THR A 66 -22.85 -7.60 -2.89
CA THR A 66 -23.06 -9.04 -2.66
C THR A 66 -22.28 -9.52 -1.43
N ASP A 67 -22.49 -10.77 -1.01
CA ASP A 67 -21.83 -11.39 0.16
C ASP A 67 -21.82 -10.50 1.42
N VAL A 68 -22.96 -9.88 1.71
CA VAL A 68 -23.04 -8.89 2.79
C VAL A 68 -23.12 -9.58 4.14
N TRP A 69 -22.11 -9.29 4.97
CA TRP A 69 -22.09 -9.59 6.40
C TRP A 69 -22.31 -8.31 7.20
N ILE A 70 -23.09 -8.41 8.26
CA ILE A 70 -23.42 -7.28 9.14
C ILE A 70 -23.15 -7.69 10.57
N CYS A 71 -22.42 -6.84 11.30
CA CYS A 71 -22.06 -7.11 12.69
C CYS A 71 -23.33 -7.17 13.56
N PRO A 72 -23.50 -8.22 14.39
CA PRO A 72 -24.63 -8.31 15.31
C PRO A 72 -24.50 -7.30 16.45
N LYS A 73 -23.27 -6.92 16.83
CA LYS A 73 -23.01 -5.97 17.93
C LYS A 73 -23.01 -4.53 17.42
N ALA A 74 -23.74 -3.66 18.11
CA ALA A 74 -23.77 -2.24 17.78
C ALA A 74 -22.41 -1.55 17.96
N ASN A 75 -21.60 -2.01 18.93
CA ASN A 75 -20.27 -1.48 19.23
C ASN A 75 -19.13 -2.23 18.52
N GLY A 76 -19.41 -3.01 17.48
CA GLY A 76 -18.37 -3.62 16.66
C GLY A 76 -17.68 -2.57 15.78
N HIS A 77 -16.35 -2.52 15.78
CA HIS A 77 -15.61 -1.50 15.01
C HIS A 77 -15.87 -1.60 13.49
N ILE A 78 -16.03 -2.82 12.96
CA ILE A 78 -16.62 -3.08 11.64
C ILE A 78 -18.10 -3.35 11.84
N GLN A 79 -18.94 -2.59 11.15
CA GLN A 79 -20.40 -2.71 11.20
C GLN A 79 -20.97 -3.54 10.04
N ALA A 80 -20.34 -3.51 8.87
CA ALA A 80 -20.69 -4.40 7.76
C ALA A 80 -19.52 -4.62 6.80
N THR A 81 -19.52 -5.76 6.13
CA THR A 81 -18.67 -6.04 4.97
C THR A 81 -19.54 -6.50 3.80
N GLY A 82 -19.00 -6.43 2.59
CA GLY A 82 -19.65 -6.95 1.39
C GLY A 82 -18.72 -6.84 0.19
N ARG A 83 -19.13 -7.35 -0.96
CA ARG A 83 -18.39 -7.22 -2.22
C ARG A 83 -19.08 -6.23 -3.13
N ASP A 84 -18.35 -5.28 -3.69
CA ASP A 84 -18.91 -4.38 -4.69
C ASP A 84 -19.09 -5.05 -6.06
N VAL A 85 -19.59 -4.29 -7.04
CA VAL A 85 -19.78 -4.75 -8.43
C VAL A 85 -18.50 -5.22 -9.13
N LYS A 86 -17.32 -4.87 -8.58
CA LYS A 86 -16.01 -5.32 -9.05
C LYS A 86 -15.46 -6.48 -8.22
N GLY A 87 -16.25 -7.08 -7.34
CA GLY A 87 -15.87 -8.17 -6.45
C GLY A 87 -14.95 -7.78 -5.29
N ARG A 88 -14.67 -6.48 -5.10
CA ARG A 88 -13.75 -6.00 -4.05
C ARG A 88 -14.47 -6.01 -2.71
N LYS A 89 -13.80 -6.50 -1.66
CA LYS A 89 -14.30 -6.43 -0.29
C LYS A 89 -14.35 -4.97 0.16
N GLN A 90 -15.53 -4.55 0.59
CA GLN A 90 -15.84 -3.22 1.10
C GLN A 90 -16.25 -3.31 2.56
N TYR A 91 -16.03 -2.22 3.29
CA TYR A 91 -16.27 -2.15 4.73
C TYR A 91 -17.15 -0.94 5.06
N ARG A 92 -18.01 -1.11 6.07
CA ARG A 92 -18.64 -0.03 6.84
C ARG A 92 -18.11 -0.13 8.26
N TYR A 93 -17.55 0.96 8.77
CA TYR A 93 -17.02 1.03 10.13
C TYR A 93 -18.00 1.75 11.05
N HIS A 94 -17.85 1.55 12.36
CA HIS A 94 -18.47 2.40 13.37
C HIS A 94 -17.96 3.85 13.22
N ASN A 95 -18.80 4.84 13.53
CA ASN A 95 -18.42 6.26 13.42
C ASN A 95 -17.23 6.59 14.34
N ASP A 96 -17.29 6.14 15.60
CA ASP A 96 -16.22 6.36 16.58
C ASP A 96 -14.89 5.70 16.17
N TRP A 97 -14.93 4.57 15.44
CA TRP A 97 -13.72 3.96 14.88
C TRP A 97 -13.09 4.85 13.81
N SER A 98 -13.92 5.42 12.94
CA SER A 98 -13.45 6.30 11.87
C SER A 98 -12.90 7.61 12.43
N THR A 99 -13.52 8.14 13.49
CA THR A 99 -13.08 9.35 14.21
C THR A 99 -11.74 9.11 14.90
N ALA A 100 -11.63 8.08 15.75
CA ALA A 100 -10.38 7.76 16.44
C ALA A 100 -9.23 7.41 15.47
N ARG A 101 -9.50 6.71 14.36
CA ARG A 101 -8.48 6.45 13.34
C ARG A 101 -8.08 7.69 12.56
N SER A 102 -8.96 8.68 12.44
CA SER A 102 -8.63 9.97 11.83
C SER A 102 -7.76 10.83 12.74
N GLU A 103 -8.02 10.80 14.05
CA GLU A 103 -7.22 11.47 15.09
C GLU A 103 -5.82 10.85 15.20
N ASN A 104 -5.75 9.51 15.25
CA ASN A 104 -4.48 8.79 15.38
C ASN A 104 -3.68 8.67 14.07
N LYS A 105 -4.21 9.22 12.96
CA LYS A 105 -3.56 9.14 11.63
C LYS A 105 -2.17 9.77 11.63
N PHE A 106 -1.94 10.72 12.53
CA PHE A 106 -0.71 11.49 12.61
C PHE A 106 0.22 11.07 13.75
N ASP A 107 -0.20 10.17 14.64
CA ASP A 107 0.59 9.74 15.81
C ASP A 107 1.92 9.10 15.41
N LYS A 108 1.97 8.47 14.23
CA LYS A 108 3.18 7.88 13.67
C LYS A 108 4.08 8.91 12.99
N LEU A 109 3.60 10.12 12.69
CA LEU A 109 4.39 11.16 12.03
C LEU A 109 5.60 11.61 12.85
N PRO A 110 5.51 11.88 14.18
CA PRO A 110 6.70 12.24 14.97
C PRO A 110 7.77 11.14 15.00
N ALA A 111 7.36 9.87 15.09
CA ALA A 111 8.31 8.76 15.05
C ALA A 111 8.94 8.61 13.66
N PHE A 112 8.15 8.81 12.60
CA PHE A 112 8.64 8.80 11.23
C PHE A 112 9.60 9.96 10.94
N SER A 113 9.26 11.19 11.37
CA SER A 113 10.08 12.38 11.15
C SER A 113 11.44 12.29 11.84
N ARG A 114 11.52 11.68 13.03
CA ARG A 114 12.80 11.38 13.71
C ARG A 114 13.68 10.40 12.91
N ASN A 115 13.09 9.52 12.10
CA ASN A 115 13.82 8.56 11.29
C ASN A 115 14.12 9.05 9.87
N LEU A 116 13.56 10.19 9.46
CA LEU A 116 13.72 10.75 8.11
C LEU A 116 15.20 10.98 7.72
N PRO A 117 16.06 11.53 8.59
CA PRO A 117 17.48 11.69 8.26
C PRO A 117 18.18 10.37 7.91
N LYS A 118 17.97 9.33 8.73
CA LYS A 118 18.55 8.00 8.50
C LYS A 118 18.02 7.36 7.21
N LEU A 119 16.73 7.55 6.91
CA LEU A 119 16.14 7.09 5.66
C LEU A 119 16.80 7.78 4.45
N ARG A 120 16.98 9.10 4.51
CA ARG A 120 17.65 9.88 3.45
C ARG A 120 19.10 9.45 3.26
N GLU A 121 19.86 9.24 4.33
CA GLU A 121 21.22 8.71 4.27
C GLU A 121 21.27 7.35 3.57
N LYS A 122 20.34 6.45 3.93
CA LYS A 122 20.22 5.14 3.26
C LYS A 122 19.89 5.27 1.78
N VAL A 123 18.95 6.15 1.42
CA VAL A 123 18.60 6.43 0.01
C VAL A 123 19.83 6.92 -0.75
N GLU A 124 20.59 7.87 -0.18
CA GLU A 124 21.79 8.41 -0.82
C GLU A 124 22.88 7.34 -1.02
N HIS A 125 23.07 6.47 -0.01
CA HIS A 125 23.97 5.33 -0.10
C HIS A 125 23.55 4.35 -1.21
N ASP A 126 22.29 3.91 -1.21
CA ASP A 126 21.80 2.92 -2.17
C ASP A 126 21.77 3.46 -3.61
N LEU A 127 21.47 4.76 -3.79
CA LEU A 127 21.59 5.43 -5.08
C LEU A 127 23.04 5.44 -5.60
N ALA A 128 24.06 5.25 -4.74
CA ALA A 128 25.49 5.31 -5.08
C ALA A 128 26.04 3.95 -5.52
N LEU A 129 25.29 2.87 -5.30
CA LEU A 129 25.67 1.51 -5.69
C LEU A 129 25.99 1.43 -7.19
N ARG A 130 26.70 0.39 -7.65
CA ARG A 130 26.93 0.16 -9.08
C ARG A 130 25.79 -0.66 -9.69
N GLY A 131 25.53 -0.46 -10.99
CA GLY A 131 24.49 -1.18 -11.72
C GLY A 131 23.06 -0.84 -11.30
N ILE A 132 22.10 -1.66 -11.76
CA ILE A 132 20.66 -1.59 -11.48
C ILE A 132 20.27 -2.74 -10.55
N CYS A 133 20.85 -2.75 -9.35
CA CYS A 133 20.51 -3.69 -8.30
C CYS A 133 19.22 -3.28 -7.59
N ARG A 134 18.60 -4.23 -6.90
CA ARG A 134 17.34 -4.05 -6.15
C ARG A 134 17.34 -2.80 -5.27
N ASP A 135 18.37 -2.64 -4.45
CA ASP A 135 18.43 -1.54 -3.47
C ASP A 135 18.49 -0.17 -4.14
N LYS A 136 19.25 -0.03 -5.24
CA LYS A 136 19.26 1.22 -6.01
C LYS A 136 17.91 1.53 -6.63
N VAL A 137 17.23 0.54 -7.21
CA VAL A 137 15.91 0.75 -7.83
C VAL A 137 14.88 1.16 -6.78
N LEU A 138 14.92 0.55 -5.59
CA LEU A 138 14.07 0.94 -4.47
C LEU A 138 14.39 2.35 -3.96
N ALA A 139 15.67 2.69 -3.80
CA ALA A 139 16.09 4.04 -3.41
C ALA A 139 15.64 5.09 -4.43
N THR A 140 15.70 4.77 -5.73
CA THR A 140 15.19 5.62 -6.81
C THR A 140 13.69 5.82 -6.70
N ALA A 141 12.93 4.75 -6.45
CA ALA A 141 11.49 4.84 -6.25
C ALA A 141 11.16 5.69 -5.01
N VAL A 142 11.78 5.43 -3.86
CA VAL A 142 11.56 6.19 -2.62
C VAL A 142 11.91 7.67 -2.78
N ARG A 143 13.04 7.98 -3.43
CA ARG A 143 13.41 9.36 -3.73
C ARG A 143 12.40 10.05 -4.63
N LEU A 144 11.90 9.37 -5.66
CA LEU A 144 10.86 9.89 -6.54
C LEU A 144 9.54 10.11 -5.78
N LEU A 145 9.14 9.23 -4.86
CA LEU A 145 7.95 9.45 -4.02
C LEU A 145 8.06 10.73 -3.20
N GLU A 146 9.23 10.96 -2.59
CA GLU A 146 9.50 12.13 -1.76
C GLU A 146 9.35 13.43 -2.55
N ILE A 147 9.93 13.50 -3.75
CA ILE A 147 10.02 14.75 -4.52
C ILE A 147 8.84 14.98 -5.47
N THR A 148 8.17 13.93 -5.94
CA THR A 148 7.03 14.04 -6.88
C THR A 148 5.67 13.98 -6.18
N LEU A 149 5.62 13.42 -4.96
CA LEU A 149 4.39 13.10 -4.23
C LEU A 149 3.44 12.17 -5.00
N ILE A 150 3.93 11.48 -6.04
CA ILE A 150 3.20 10.42 -6.72
C ILE A 150 2.90 9.33 -5.70
N ARG A 151 1.70 8.76 -5.76
CA ARG A 151 1.35 7.63 -4.88
C ARG A 151 2.15 6.40 -5.28
N VAL A 152 2.56 5.58 -4.31
CA VAL A 152 3.28 4.31 -4.54
C VAL A 152 2.65 3.49 -5.67
N GLY A 153 1.31 3.36 -5.66
CA GLY A 153 0.59 2.52 -6.61
C GLY A 153 0.55 1.06 -6.14
N ASN A 154 -0.48 0.34 -6.54
CA ASN A 154 -0.64 -1.09 -6.23
C ASN A 154 -1.04 -1.82 -7.51
N SER A 155 -0.30 -2.88 -7.82
CA SER A 155 -0.35 -3.62 -9.09
C SER A 155 -1.70 -4.27 -9.36
N ILE A 156 -2.41 -4.72 -8.31
CA ILE A 156 -3.74 -5.33 -8.40
C ILE A 156 -4.74 -4.31 -8.96
N TYR A 157 -4.69 -3.07 -8.44
CA TYR A 157 -5.63 -2.02 -8.83
C TYR A 157 -5.28 -1.36 -10.17
N ALA A 158 -4.00 -1.36 -10.55
CA ALA A 158 -3.54 -0.70 -11.76
C ALA A 158 -4.10 -1.35 -13.03
N LYS A 159 -4.06 -2.68 -13.12
CA LYS A 159 -4.60 -3.44 -14.26
C LYS A 159 -6.12 -3.28 -14.39
N GLN A 160 -6.84 -3.33 -13.27
CA GLN A 160 -8.31 -3.29 -13.27
C GLN A 160 -8.89 -1.90 -13.58
N ASN A 161 -8.24 -0.83 -13.13
CA ASN A 161 -8.79 0.53 -13.23
C ASN A 161 -8.03 1.43 -14.22
N ARG A 162 -7.01 0.89 -14.93
CA ARG A 162 -6.09 1.68 -15.76
C ARG A 162 -5.60 2.94 -15.04
N SER A 163 -5.31 2.79 -13.76
CA SER A 163 -4.90 3.87 -12.84
C SER A 163 -3.53 3.53 -12.27
N TYR A 164 -2.55 4.39 -12.49
CA TYR A 164 -1.16 4.12 -12.17
C TYR A 164 -0.71 4.89 -10.91
N GLY A 165 0.22 4.30 -10.18
CA GLY A 165 1.13 4.97 -9.25
C GLY A 165 2.58 4.57 -9.56
N LEU A 166 3.53 5.10 -8.81
CA LEU A 166 4.96 5.06 -9.13
C LEU A 166 5.47 3.66 -9.50
N THR A 167 5.24 2.65 -8.65
CA THR A 167 5.72 1.26 -8.86
C THR A 167 5.07 0.57 -10.06
N THR A 168 3.90 1.06 -10.48
CA THR A 168 3.12 0.52 -11.59
C THR A 168 3.27 1.33 -12.88
N LEU A 169 4.11 2.37 -12.91
CA LEU A 169 4.33 3.16 -14.13
C LEU A 169 4.93 2.30 -15.25
N HIS A 170 4.52 2.61 -16.47
CA HIS A 170 5.09 2.05 -17.68
C HIS A 170 6.06 3.07 -18.29
N LYS A 171 6.97 2.61 -19.15
CA LYS A 171 7.94 3.49 -19.85
C LYS A 171 7.26 4.61 -20.63
N ARG A 172 6.12 4.34 -21.26
CA ARG A 172 5.34 5.37 -21.98
C ARG A 172 4.81 6.52 -21.10
N HIS A 173 4.82 6.36 -19.77
CA HIS A 173 4.38 7.40 -18.84
C HIS A 173 5.51 8.32 -18.40
N ILE A 174 6.71 8.14 -18.97
CA ILE A 174 7.85 8.95 -18.64
C ILE A 174 8.53 9.44 -19.92
N ASP A 175 8.95 10.69 -19.87
CA ASP A 175 9.88 11.30 -20.81
C ASP A 175 11.15 11.77 -20.08
N VAL A 176 12.31 11.60 -20.71
CA VAL A 176 13.62 11.85 -20.09
C VAL A 176 14.54 12.70 -20.95
N ASP A 177 14.42 14.01 -20.83
CA ASP A 177 15.29 14.97 -21.52
C ASP A 177 16.43 15.50 -20.63
N GLY A 178 17.68 15.28 -21.03
CA GLY A 178 18.85 15.73 -20.26
C GLY A 178 18.87 15.24 -18.81
N ALA A 179 18.56 16.13 -17.87
CA ALA A 179 18.39 15.84 -16.44
C ALA A 179 16.94 15.98 -15.95
N ALA A 180 16.02 16.35 -16.84
CA ALA A 180 14.60 16.45 -16.59
C ALA A 180 13.92 15.08 -16.77
N LEU A 181 12.95 14.81 -15.90
CA LEU A 181 12.07 13.66 -15.91
C LEU A 181 10.65 14.20 -15.87
N THR A 182 9.84 13.87 -16.86
CA THR A 182 8.42 14.26 -16.90
C THR A 182 7.56 13.00 -16.83
N PHE A 183 6.69 12.94 -15.82
CA PHE A 183 5.81 11.80 -15.56
C PHE A 183 4.38 12.15 -15.94
N GLU A 184 3.81 11.45 -16.91
CA GLU A 184 2.45 11.66 -17.40
C GLU A 184 1.63 10.38 -17.36
N PHE A 185 0.60 10.35 -16.51
CA PHE A 185 -0.21 9.16 -16.33
C PHE A 185 -1.58 9.46 -15.71
N ARG A 186 -2.51 8.54 -15.94
CA ARG A 186 -3.81 8.54 -15.26
C ARG A 186 -3.70 7.84 -13.91
N GLY A 187 -3.94 8.56 -12.82
CA GLY A 187 -3.81 8.09 -11.44
C GLY A 187 -5.13 7.67 -10.78
N LYS A 188 -5.14 7.66 -9.44
CA LYS A 188 -6.31 7.26 -8.63
C LYS A 188 -7.54 8.11 -8.99
N SER A 189 -8.69 7.44 -9.08
CA SER A 189 -9.97 8.04 -9.48
C SER A 189 -9.97 8.58 -10.92
N GLY A 190 -9.05 8.12 -11.75
CA GLY A 190 -8.98 8.47 -13.16
C GLY A 190 -8.50 9.90 -13.43
N LYS A 191 -7.88 10.57 -12.46
CA LYS A 191 -7.31 11.91 -12.61
C LYS A 191 -5.98 11.85 -13.35
N ASP A 192 -5.77 12.78 -14.29
CA ASP A 192 -4.49 12.89 -14.99
C ASP A 192 -3.46 13.62 -14.12
N HIS A 193 -2.23 13.13 -14.16
CA HIS A 193 -1.08 13.67 -13.46
C HIS A 193 0.01 13.99 -14.48
N SER A 194 0.55 15.21 -14.42
CA SER A 194 1.79 15.60 -15.08
C SER A 194 2.70 16.22 -14.02
N VAL A 195 3.87 15.63 -13.79
CA VAL A 195 4.84 16.07 -12.77
C VAL A 195 6.24 16.01 -13.36
N SER A 196 7.00 17.09 -13.22
CA SER A 196 8.39 17.15 -13.69
C SER A 196 9.38 17.32 -12.55
N VAL A 197 10.52 16.65 -12.67
CA VAL A 197 11.65 16.71 -11.73
C VAL A 197 12.93 16.91 -12.53
N LYS A 198 13.85 17.73 -12.00
CA LYS A 198 15.19 17.89 -12.57
C LYS A 198 16.24 17.32 -11.61
N ASP A 199 16.76 16.14 -11.94
CA ASP A 199 17.81 15.46 -11.17
C ASP A 199 18.65 14.58 -12.10
N ARG A 200 19.93 14.93 -12.27
CA ARG A 200 20.84 14.24 -13.20
C ARG A 200 21.07 12.77 -12.80
N ARG A 201 21.11 12.46 -11.51
CA ARG A 201 21.37 11.10 -11.02
C ARG A 201 20.14 10.22 -11.23
N LEU A 202 18.96 10.73 -10.86
CA LEU A 202 17.70 10.01 -11.10
C LEU A 202 17.47 9.81 -12.59
N ALA A 203 17.68 10.85 -13.42
CA ALA A 203 17.53 10.71 -14.87
C ALA A 203 18.43 9.64 -15.46
N LYS A 204 19.68 9.54 -15.00
CA LYS A 204 20.61 8.48 -15.41
C LYS A 204 20.10 7.09 -15.03
N VAL A 205 19.60 6.91 -13.81
CA VAL A 205 19.07 5.60 -13.36
C VAL A 205 17.79 5.25 -14.13
N VAL A 206 16.91 6.21 -14.34
CA VAL A 206 15.64 5.98 -15.05
C VAL A 206 15.88 5.60 -16.51
N ARG A 207 16.81 6.24 -17.22
CA ARG A 207 17.21 5.80 -18.58
C ARG A 207 17.71 4.35 -18.60
N GLN A 208 18.46 3.94 -17.59
CA GLN A 208 18.90 2.54 -17.48
C GLN A 208 17.72 1.59 -17.25
N LEU A 209 16.70 2.00 -16.49
CA LEU A 209 15.47 1.25 -16.30
C LEU A 209 14.63 1.15 -17.59
N GLU A 210 14.57 2.23 -18.39
CA GLU A 210 13.91 2.24 -19.70
C GLU A 210 14.56 1.27 -20.70
N GLY A 211 15.87 1.01 -20.55
CA GLY A 211 16.57 -0.02 -21.33
C GLY A 211 16.18 -1.46 -21.00
N LEU A 212 15.55 -1.73 -19.84
CA LEU A 212 15.20 -3.09 -19.42
C LEU A 212 13.95 -3.61 -20.15
N PRO A 213 13.91 -4.86 -20.66
CA PRO A 213 12.80 -5.36 -21.47
C PRO A 213 11.46 -5.40 -20.71
N GLY A 214 10.35 -5.24 -21.43
CA GLY A 214 8.99 -5.17 -20.88
C GLY A 214 8.49 -3.74 -20.62
N GLN A 215 7.19 -3.59 -20.34
CA GLN A 215 6.51 -2.28 -20.29
C GLN A 215 6.66 -1.53 -18.97
N GLN A 216 6.66 -2.24 -17.83
CA GLN A 216 6.78 -1.64 -16.50
C GLN A 216 8.16 -1.00 -16.33
N LEU A 217 8.22 0.17 -15.70
CA LEU A 217 9.45 0.96 -15.55
C LEU A 217 10.34 0.41 -14.42
N PHE A 218 9.80 0.33 -13.20
CA PHE A 218 10.58 -0.06 -12.02
C PHE A 218 10.75 -1.59 -11.95
N LYS A 219 11.92 -2.05 -12.39
CA LYS A 219 12.36 -3.44 -12.33
C LYS A 219 13.85 -3.47 -11.97
N TYR A 220 14.30 -4.56 -11.37
CA TYR A 220 15.72 -4.81 -11.13
C TYR A 220 16.10 -6.20 -11.65
N ARG A 221 17.41 -6.43 -11.89
CA ARG A 221 17.92 -7.78 -12.10
C ARG A 221 18.23 -8.43 -10.76
N ALA A 222 17.66 -9.60 -10.52
CA ALA A 222 18.05 -10.47 -9.44
C ALA A 222 19.42 -11.14 -9.72
N ALA A 223 19.97 -11.81 -8.72
CA ALA A 223 21.29 -12.44 -8.80
C ALA A 223 21.36 -13.55 -9.87
N ASP A 224 20.24 -14.21 -10.15
CA ASP A 224 20.05 -15.20 -11.21
C ASP A 224 19.86 -14.59 -12.61
N GLY A 225 19.90 -13.25 -12.72
CA GLY A 225 19.69 -12.50 -13.96
C GLY A 225 18.23 -12.26 -14.33
N ALA A 226 17.27 -12.82 -13.58
CA ALA A 226 15.84 -12.62 -13.80
C ALA A 226 15.44 -11.16 -13.53
N LEU A 227 14.44 -10.68 -14.27
CA LEU A 227 13.90 -9.34 -14.08
C LEU A 227 12.71 -9.40 -13.13
N CYS A 228 12.86 -8.75 -11.98
CA CYS A 228 11.82 -8.67 -10.97
C CYS A 228 11.21 -7.26 -10.97
N PRO A 229 9.88 -7.12 -11.05
CA PRO A 229 9.22 -5.84 -10.84
C PRO A 229 9.38 -5.40 -9.39
N VAL A 230 9.42 -4.09 -9.17
CA VAL A 230 9.23 -3.50 -7.85
C VAL A 230 7.73 -3.32 -7.61
N ASP A 231 7.24 -3.76 -6.46
CA ASP A 231 5.85 -3.56 -6.05
C ASP A 231 5.70 -2.63 -4.83
N SER A 232 4.48 -2.46 -4.34
CA SER A 232 4.19 -1.62 -3.17
C SER A 232 4.84 -2.15 -1.90
N ASP A 233 4.93 -3.46 -1.76
CA ASP A 233 5.37 -4.11 -0.52
C ASP A 233 6.89 -3.97 -0.39
N ASP A 234 7.60 -4.07 -1.50
CA ASP A 234 9.03 -3.77 -1.58
C ASP A 234 9.35 -2.35 -1.10
N VAL A 235 8.57 -1.36 -1.55
CA VAL A 235 8.75 0.06 -1.20
C VAL A 235 8.35 0.32 0.25
N ASN A 236 7.24 -0.26 0.72
CA ASN A 236 6.79 -0.11 2.10
C ASN A 236 7.76 -0.78 3.09
N ALA A 237 8.44 -1.85 2.69
CA ALA A 237 9.46 -2.51 3.50
C ALA A 237 10.80 -1.76 3.53
N TYR A 238 11.08 -0.90 2.55
CA TYR A 238 12.38 -0.25 2.39
C TYR A 238 12.82 0.58 3.62
N PRO A 239 11.96 1.42 4.25
CA PRO A 239 12.34 2.17 5.44
C PRO A 239 12.69 1.32 6.66
N HIS A 240 12.18 0.08 6.71
CA HIS A 240 12.40 -0.85 7.81
C HIS A 240 13.63 -1.74 7.60
N ARG A 241 14.18 -1.77 6.39
CA ARG A 241 15.42 -2.51 6.09
C ARG A 241 16.61 -1.65 6.51
N LEU A 242 17.18 -1.98 7.66
CA LEU A 242 18.47 -1.43 8.06
C LEU A 242 19.52 -1.72 6.96
N PRO A 243 20.48 -0.80 6.72
CA PRO A 243 21.58 -1.07 5.82
C PRO A 243 22.28 -2.35 6.29
N ARG A 244 22.43 -3.32 5.37
CA ARG A 244 23.40 -4.39 5.58
C ARG A 244 24.74 -3.70 5.70
N VAL A 245 25.32 -3.69 6.90
CA VAL A 245 26.72 -3.31 7.08
C VAL A 245 27.53 -4.30 6.24
N LEU A 246 27.90 -3.90 5.02
CA LEU A 246 28.95 -4.55 4.28
C LEU A 246 30.25 -4.20 5.01
N CYS A 247 30.67 -5.11 5.90
CA CYS A 247 32.02 -5.11 6.42
C CYS A 247 32.98 -5.10 5.22
N PRO A 248 33.91 -4.13 5.11
CA PRO A 248 34.89 -4.12 4.02
C PRO A 248 35.81 -5.35 4.12
N PRO A 249 36.40 -5.78 2.99
CA PRO A 249 37.07 -7.08 2.89
C PRO A 249 38.33 -7.10 3.74
N GLN A 250 38.42 -8.06 4.66
CA GLN A 250 39.71 -8.41 5.26
C GLN A 250 40.56 -9.09 4.18
N GLY A 251 41.68 -8.48 3.81
CA GLY A 251 42.73 -9.19 3.07
C GLY A 251 43.47 -8.40 2.00
N LEU A 252 44.04 -7.24 2.31
CA LEU A 252 45.20 -6.72 1.57
C LEU A 252 46.37 -6.64 2.56
N ARG A 253 47.26 -7.65 2.51
CA ARG A 253 48.54 -7.61 3.20
C ARG A 253 49.46 -6.60 2.50
N PRO A 254 50.29 -5.84 3.24
CA PRO A 254 51.29 -4.99 2.62
C PRO A 254 52.42 -5.84 2.04
N VAL A 255 52.75 -5.58 0.78
CA VAL A 255 54.00 -6.03 0.15
C VAL A 255 55.16 -5.38 0.90
N ARG A 256 55.94 -6.17 1.63
CA ARG A 256 57.26 -5.74 2.10
C ARG A 256 58.24 -5.85 0.94
N LYS A 257 58.81 -4.72 0.53
CA LYS A 257 60.06 -4.66 -0.22
C LYS A 257 61.21 -5.09 0.70
N ARG A 258 61.88 -6.18 0.35
CA ARG A 258 63.34 -6.37 0.23
C ARG A 258 63.62 -7.83 -0.04
#